data_AF-A0A948NDA8-F1
#
_entry.id   AF-A0A948NDA8-F1
#
_cell.length_a   1.000
_cell.length_b   1.000
_cell.length_c   1.000
_cell.angle_alpha   90.00
_cell.angle_beta   90.00
_cell.angle_gamma   90.00
#
_symmetry.space_group_name_H-M   'P 1'
#
loop_
_entity.id
_entity.type
_entity.pdbx_description
1 polymer ?
#
loop_
_entity_poly.entity_id
_entity_poly.type
_entity_poly.pdbx_seq_one_letter_code
_entity_poly.pdbx_strand_id
1 'polypeptide(L)'
;MNTKVVTGIVVVLALLVVGWWYWAMMAPIQNEQGLIPQESVNDVAQSDAEINAALVGTWESTEDANFVRAFNANGTVTDSYEGIENATVTGEWSLVTDMSQAPAGLPVIQDAQVLRIQFPEEALYFAITNLSETELSMIYLSGNGVLEFRRIN
;
A
#
# COMPACT_ATOMS: atom_id res chain seq x y z
N MET A 1 -36.07 34.04 -29.68
CA MET A 1 -36.08 32.61 -29.30
C MET A 1 -36.80 32.50 -27.97
N ASN A 2 -37.97 31.86 -27.92
CA ASN A 2 -38.85 31.91 -26.75
C ASN A 2 -38.25 31.09 -25.60
N THR A 3 -37.97 31.74 -24.46
CA THR A 3 -37.33 31.12 -23.29
C THR A 3 -38.06 29.86 -22.81
N LYS A 4 -39.38 29.77 -23.02
CA LYS A 4 -40.19 28.59 -22.71
C LYS A 4 -39.86 27.35 -23.57
N VAL A 5 -39.36 27.53 -24.79
CA VAL A 5 -38.97 26.45 -25.70
C VAL A 5 -37.59 25.89 -25.31
N VAL A 6 -36.68 26.76 -24.87
CA VAL A 6 -35.33 26.36 -24.44
C VAL A 6 -35.37 25.54 -23.15
N THR A 7 -36.18 25.95 -22.17
CA THR A 7 -36.34 25.18 -20.92
C THR A 7 -36.99 23.81 -21.16
N GLY A 8 -37.95 23.71 -22.08
CA GLY A 8 -38.59 22.44 -22.42
C GLY A 8 -37.61 21.41 -23.02
N ILE A 9 -36.69 21.85 -23.87
CA ILE A 9 -35.70 20.97 -24.52
C ILE A 9 -34.67 20.44 -23.51
N VAL A 10 -34.23 21.27 -22.56
CA VAL A 10 -33.25 20.87 -21.53
C VAL A 10 -33.85 19.82 -20.57
N VAL A 11 -35.12 19.97 -20.19
CA VAL A 11 -35.80 19.01 -19.31
C VAL A 11 -36.02 17.67 -20.01
N VAL A 12 -36.37 17.67 -21.30
CA VAL A 12 -36.54 16.43 -22.08
C VAL A 12 -35.21 15.70 -22.26
N LEU A 13 -34.11 16.42 -22.51
CA LEU A 13 -32.77 15.82 -22.61
C LEU A 13 -32.31 15.23 -21.27
N ALA A 14 -32.55 15.92 -20.15
CA ALA A 14 -32.20 15.41 -18.83
C ALA A 14 -32.97 14.12 -18.47
N LEU A 15 -34.27 14.05 -18.82
CA LEU A 15 -35.08 12.85 -18.57
C LEU A 15 -34.69 11.67 -19.47
N LEU A 16 -34.25 11.92 -20.71
CA LEU A 16 -33.74 10.87 -21.60
C LEU A 16 -32.41 10.30 -21.10
N VAL A 17 -31.52 11.13 -20.56
CA VAL A 17 -30.24 10.67 -19.98
C VAL A 17 -30.48 9.84 -18.72
N VAL A 18 -31.38 10.28 -17.83
CA VAL A 18 -31.71 9.51 -16.62
C VAL A 18 -32.45 8.22 -16.96
N GLY A 19 -33.36 8.24 -17.94
CA GLY A 19 -34.03 7.03 -18.42
C GLY A 19 -33.07 6.02 -19.05
N TRP A 20 -32.07 6.49 -19.81
CA TRP A 20 -31.02 5.64 -20.37
C TRP A 20 -30.11 5.05 -19.27
N TRP A 21 -29.75 5.86 -18.26
CA TRP A 21 -28.97 5.41 -17.11
C TRP A 21 -29.71 4.36 -16.26
N TYR A 22 -31.02 4.54 -16.06
CA TYR A 22 -31.85 3.59 -15.31
C TYR A 22 -32.07 2.27 -16.06
N TRP A 23 -32.22 2.31 -17.39
CA TRP A 23 -32.35 1.10 -18.21
C TRP A 23 -31.04 0.29 -18.26
N ALA A 24 -29.88 0.96 -18.34
CA ALA A 24 -28.58 0.30 -18.28
C ALA A 24 -28.33 -0.40 -16.94
N MET A 25 -28.90 0.11 -15.84
CA MET A 25 -28.72 -0.48 -14.50
C MET A 25 -29.69 -1.63 -14.17
N MET A 26 -30.78 -1.80 -14.94
CA MET A 26 -31.81 -2.82 -14.71
C MET A 26 -31.91 -3.90 -15.79
N ALA A 27 -31.04 -3.87 -16.81
CA ALA A 27 -30.99 -4.94 -17.80
C ALA A 27 -30.47 -6.24 -17.14
N PRO A 28 -31.26 -7.33 -17.08
CA PRO A 28 -30.73 -8.62 -16.65
C PRO A 28 -29.71 -9.09 -17.67
N ILE A 29 -28.49 -9.39 -17.20
CA ILE A 29 -27.43 -9.99 -18.02
C ILE A 29 -27.95 -11.33 -18.53
N GLN A 30 -28.32 -11.38 -19.82
CA GLN A 30 -28.55 -12.65 -20.50
C GLN A 30 -27.19 -13.29 -20.74
N ASN A 31 -27.01 -14.45 -20.13
CA ASN A 31 -25.89 -15.36 -20.33
C ASN A 31 -25.74 -15.70 -21.81
N GLU A 32 -24.81 -15.05 -22.50
CA GLU A 32 -24.19 -15.61 -23.70
C GLU A 32 -22.87 -16.25 -23.27
N GLN A 33 -22.90 -17.57 -23.16
CA GLN A 33 -21.75 -18.42 -22.93
C GLN A 33 -20.79 -18.31 -24.12
N GLY A 34 -19.87 -17.36 -24.06
CA GLY A 34 -18.61 -17.38 -24.79
C GLY A 34 -17.51 -17.84 -23.84
N LEU A 35 -16.97 -19.03 -24.05
CA LEU A 35 -15.79 -19.56 -23.36
C LEU A 35 -14.59 -18.62 -23.58
N ILE A 36 -14.40 -17.67 -22.69
CA ILE A 36 -13.10 -17.03 -22.44
C ILE A 36 -12.66 -17.55 -21.07
N PRO A 37 -11.48 -18.18 -20.94
CA PRO A 37 -10.91 -18.43 -19.64
C PRO A 37 -10.89 -17.09 -18.89
N GLN A 38 -11.56 -17.09 -17.75
CA GLN A 38 -11.56 -16.03 -16.78
C GLN A 38 -10.11 -15.83 -16.33
N GLU A 39 -9.36 -14.96 -16.99
CA GLU A 39 -8.26 -14.28 -16.32
C GLU A 39 -8.94 -13.48 -15.21
N SER A 40 -8.90 -14.05 -14.01
CA SER A 40 -9.11 -13.32 -12.78
C SER A 40 -8.26 -12.06 -12.88
N VAL A 41 -8.93 -10.90 -13.00
CA VAL A 41 -8.33 -9.64 -12.60
C VAL A 41 -8.09 -9.81 -11.10
N ASN A 42 -6.92 -10.35 -10.77
CA ASN A 42 -6.43 -10.37 -9.43
C ASN A 42 -6.28 -8.90 -9.05
N ASP A 43 -7.12 -8.41 -8.14
CA ASP A 43 -6.57 -7.62 -7.04
C ASP A 43 -5.55 -8.55 -6.37
N VAL A 44 -4.33 -8.56 -6.89
CA VAL A 44 -3.23 -9.34 -6.35
C VAL A 44 -2.89 -8.68 -5.04
N ALA A 45 -3.48 -9.18 -3.95
CA ALA A 45 -2.81 -9.10 -2.66
C ALA A 45 -1.39 -9.62 -2.92
N GLN A 46 -0.40 -8.72 -2.95
CA GLN A 46 0.98 -9.10 -3.19
C GLN A 46 1.34 -10.17 -2.17
N SER A 47 1.85 -11.30 -2.64
CA SER A 47 2.31 -12.35 -1.75
C SER A 47 3.44 -11.83 -0.87
N ASP A 48 3.61 -12.43 0.32
CA ASP A 48 4.74 -12.10 1.19
C ASP A 48 6.07 -12.17 0.44
N ALA A 49 6.23 -13.10 -0.52
CA ALA A 49 7.43 -13.23 -1.33
C ALA A 49 7.69 -12.00 -2.23
N GLU A 50 6.64 -11.45 -2.85
CA GLU A 50 6.72 -10.25 -3.68
C GLU A 50 7.05 -9.01 -2.84
N ILE A 51 6.43 -8.90 -1.65
CA ILE A 51 6.72 -7.81 -0.71
C ILE A 51 8.16 -7.92 -0.20
N ASN A 52 8.61 -9.11 0.18
CA ASN A 52 10.00 -9.33 0.62
C ASN A 52 10.99 -8.90 -0.48
N ALA A 53 10.75 -9.32 -1.73
CA ALA A 53 11.60 -8.95 -2.86
C ALA A 53 11.59 -7.44 -3.13
N ALA A 54 10.44 -6.79 -3.02
CA ALA A 54 10.30 -5.35 -3.19
C ALA A 54 10.90 -4.55 -2.03
N LEU A 55 10.94 -5.10 -0.81
CA LEU A 55 11.52 -4.40 0.35
C LEU A 55 13.05 -4.43 0.34
N VAL A 56 13.66 -5.50 -0.19
CA VAL A 56 15.12 -5.64 -0.29
C VAL A 56 15.71 -4.50 -1.12
N GLY A 57 16.71 -3.82 -0.55
CA GLY A 57 17.35 -2.66 -1.13
C GLY A 57 17.80 -1.65 -0.08
N THR A 58 18.37 -0.55 -0.55
CA THR A 58 18.82 0.56 0.28
C THR A 58 17.85 1.73 0.16
N TRP A 59 17.45 2.28 1.30
CA TRP A 59 16.39 3.28 1.42
C TRP A 59 16.89 4.48 2.21
N GLU A 60 16.83 5.66 1.61
CA GLU A 60 17.20 6.93 2.23
C GLU A 60 15.95 7.66 2.69
N SER A 61 15.95 8.19 3.92
CA SER A 61 14.80 8.94 4.44
C SER A 61 14.57 10.21 3.64
N THR A 62 13.29 10.51 3.36
CA THR A 62 12.89 11.75 2.69
C THR A 62 12.93 12.95 3.64
N GLU A 63 12.83 12.71 4.95
CA GLU A 63 12.88 13.74 6.00
C GLU A 63 14.31 14.02 6.49
N ASP A 64 15.19 13.02 6.46
CA ASP A 64 16.60 13.14 6.86
C ASP A 64 17.51 12.34 5.91
N ALA A 65 18.17 13.06 4.99
CA ALA A 65 19.06 12.45 3.99
C ALA A 65 20.25 11.69 4.59
N ASN A 66 20.62 11.94 5.85
CA ASN A 66 21.69 11.19 6.50
C ASN A 66 21.22 9.83 7.00
N PHE A 67 19.91 9.62 7.14
CA PHE A 67 19.36 8.36 7.61
C PHE A 67 19.11 7.40 6.44
N VAL A 68 19.84 6.29 6.45
CA VAL A 68 19.74 5.22 5.46
C VAL A 68 19.41 3.89 6.14
N ARG A 69 18.47 3.14 5.57
CA ARG A 69 18.07 1.80 5.97
C ARG A 69 18.26 0.82 4.82
N ALA A 70 19.01 -0.25 5.05
CA ALA A 70 19.21 -1.32 4.08
C ALA A 70 18.52 -2.62 4.54
N PHE A 71 17.58 -3.13 3.74
CA PHE A 71 16.98 -4.45 3.94
C PHE A 71 17.70 -5.47 3.05
N ASN A 72 18.28 -6.50 3.65
CA ASN A 72 18.98 -7.56 2.95
C ASN A 72 18.09 -8.80 2.78
N ALA A 73 18.26 -9.51 1.66
CA ALA A 73 17.48 -10.71 1.34
C ALA A 73 17.67 -11.88 2.32
N ASN A 74 18.71 -11.84 3.15
CA ASN A 74 18.95 -12.83 4.20
C ASN A 74 18.12 -12.58 5.48
N GLY A 75 17.31 -11.52 5.53
CA GLY A 75 16.55 -11.13 6.72
C GLY A 75 17.26 -10.13 7.62
N THR A 76 18.45 -9.65 7.27
CA THR A 76 19.16 -8.62 8.06
C THR A 76 18.77 -7.21 7.61
N VAL A 77 18.57 -6.30 8.56
CA VAL A 77 18.36 -4.86 8.31
C VAL A 77 19.45 -4.04 8.97
N THR A 78 19.92 -3.00 8.28
CA THR A 78 20.97 -2.12 8.78
C THR A 78 20.51 -0.67 8.68
N ASP A 79 20.49 0.01 9.81
CA ASP A 79 20.26 1.45 9.92
C ASP A 79 21.61 2.14 10.06
N SER A 80 21.86 3.16 9.25
CA SER A 80 23.07 3.97 9.28
C SER A 80 22.77 5.46 9.22
N TYR A 81 23.58 6.24 9.95
CA TYR A 81 23.57 7.69 9.90
C TYR A 81 24.86 8.23 9.27
N GLU A 82 24.75 8.86 8.10
CA GLU A 82 25.89 9.54 7.47
C GLU A 82 26.43 10.66 8.38
N GLY A 83 27.75 10.82 8.40
CA GLY A 83 28.42 11.84 9.20
C GLY A 83 28.70 11.46 10.66
N ILE A 84 28.27 10.28 11.13
CA ILE A 84 28.61 9.77 12.46
C ILE A 84 29.36 8.44 12.33
N GLU A 85 30.66 8.44 12.65
CA GLU A 85 31.45 7.21 12.70
C GLU A 85 30.83 6.22 13.70
N ASN A 86 30.55 4.99 13.24
CA ASN A 86 29.95 3.90 14.01
C ASN A 86 28.47 4.08 14.40
N ALA A 87 27.72 5.02 13.82
CA ALA A 87 26.25 5.07 13.97
C ALA A 87 25.57 4.08 13.02
N THR A 88 25.91 2.80 13.17
CA THR A 88 25.28 1.71 12.45
C THR A 88 24.66 0.73 13.44
N VAL A 89 23.37 0.48 13.29
CA VAL A 89 22.64 -0.52 14.07
C VAL A 89 22.16 -1.60 13.12
N THR A 90 22.46 -2.85 13.44
CA THR A 90 22.03 -4.01 12.66
C THR A 90 21.02 -4.81 13.45
N GLY A 91 19.98 -5.29 12.76
CA GLY A 91 18.94 -6.14 13.31
C GLY A 91 18.44 -7.14 12.28
N GLU A 92 17.35 -7.80 12.61
CA GLU A 92 16.67 -8.77 11.75
C GLU A 92 15.28 -8.24 11.39
N TRP A 93 14.81 -8.48 10.17
CA TRP A 93 13.49 -8.06 9.70
C TRP A 93 12.69 -9.26 9.18
N SER A 94 11.38 -9.19 9.35
CA SER A 94 10.45 -10.21 8.83
C SER A 94 9.04 -9.64 8.69
N LEU A 95 8.28 -10.18 7.75
CA LEU A 95 6.85 -9.91 7.66
C LEU A 95 6.10 -10.71 8.73
N VAL A 96 5.19 -10.05 9.45
CA VAL A 96 4.35 -10.68 10.46
C VAL A 96 3.14 -11.30 9.77
N THR A 97 3.13 -12.63 9.71
CA THR A 97 2.03 -13.41 9.11
C THR A 97 0.96 -13.79 10.14
N ASP A 98 1.30 -13.77 11.43
CA ASP A 98 0.40 -14.05 12.55
C ASP A 98 0.55 -12.99 13.63
N MET A 99 -0.40 -12.04 13.65
CA MET A 99 -0.45 -10.96 14.64
C MET A 99 -0.72 -11.44 16.08
N SER A 100 -1.14 -12.71 16.29
CA SER A 100 -1.32 -13.25 17.63
C SER A 100 -0.01 -13.40 18.40
N GLN A 101 1.13 -13.43 17.69
CA GLN A 101 2.47 -13.51 18.27
C GLN A 101 3.09 -12.13 18.52
N ALA A 102 2.44 -11.06 18.08
CA ALA A 102 2.91 -9.70 18.30
C ALA A 102 2.53 -9.20 19.71
N PRO A 103 3.23 -8.17 20.25
CA PRO A 103 2.89 -7.57 21.52
C PRO A 103 1.42 -7.13 21.59
N ALA A 104 0.80 -7.35 22.75
CA ALA A 104 -0.57 -6.90 22.97
C ALA A 104 -0.68 -5.37 22.86
N GLY A 105 -1.77 -4.89 22.27
CA GLY A 105 -2.06 -3.46 22.15
C GLY A 105 -1.56 -2.79 20.86
N LEU A 106 -0.92 -3.53 19.95
CA LEU A 106 -0.71 -3.02 18.60
C LEU A 106 -2.05 -2.83 17.87
N PRO A 107 -2.26 -1.72 17.15
CA PRO A 107 -3.46 -1.52 16.36
C PRO A 107 -3.54 -2.58 15.26
N VAL A 108 -4.73 -3.17 15.11
CA VAL A 108 -5.01 -4.09 14.00
C VAL A 108 -5.38 -3.23 12.79
N ILE A 109 -4.50 -3.21 11.80
CA ILE A 109 -4.76 -2.55 10.52
C ILE A 109 -5.20 -3.64 9.54
N GLN A 110 -6.47 -3.61 9.13
CA GLN A 110 -6.99 -4.54 8.14
C GLN A 110 -6.25 -4.36 6.82
N ASP A 111 -5.91 -5.48 6.18
CA ASP A 111 -5.28 -5.55 4.86
C ASP A 111 -3.92 -4.84 4.75
N ALA A 112 -3.26 -4.51 5.87
CA ALA A 112 -1.92 -3.95 5.87
C ALA A 112 -0.89 -5.03 6.17
N GLN A 113 0.19 -5.03 5.38
CA GLN A 113 1.36 -5.85 5.69
C GLN A 113 2.09 -5.26 6.90
N VAL A 114 2.34 -6.08 7.92
CA VAL A 114 3.11 -5.68 9.08
C VAL A 114 4.55 -6.17 8.96
N LEU A 115 5.49 -5.24 9.06
CA LEU A 115 6.93 -5.47 9.13
C LEU A 115 7.38 -5.44 10.59
N ARG A 116 8.06 -6.48 11.03
CA ARG A 116 8.78 -6.51 12.31
C ARG A 116 10.27 -6.29 12.05
N ILE A 117 10.88 -5.38 12.79
CA ILE A 117 12.34 -5.17 12.85
C ILE A 117 12.80 -5.44 14.28
N GLN A 118 13.68 -6.41 14.47
CA GLN A 118 14.28 -6.78 15.74
C GLN A 118 15.72 -6.26 15.81
N PHE A 119 15.93 -5.21 16.59
CA PHE A 119 17.26 -4.76 17.00
C PHE A 119 17.69 -5.48 18.29
N PRO A 120 18.97 -5.36 18.71
CA PRO A 120 19.44 -6.01 19.94
C PRO A 120 18.67 -5.62 21.21
N GLU A 121 18.16 -4.39 21.27
CA GLU A 121 17.50 -3.84 22.45
C GLU A 121 15.97 -3.88 22.36
N GLU A 122 15.39 -3.84 21.16
CA GLU A 122 13.94 -3.72 20.98
C GLU A 122 13.42 -4.31 19.67
N ALA A 123 12.12 -4.60 19.66
CA ALA A 123 11.37 -5.00 18.48
C ALA A 123 10.43 -3.87 18.06
N LEU A 124 10.58 -3.40 16.84
CA LEU A 124 9.74 -2.39 16.22
C LEU A 124 8.75 -3.06 15.25
N TYR A 125 7.53 -2.53 15.20
CA TYR A 125 6.47 -3.01 14.33
C TYR A 125 5.96 -1.86 13.49
N PHE A 126 5.91 -2.07 12.17
CA PHE A 126 5.48 -1.08 11.20
C PHE A 126 4.39 -1.66 10.31
N ALA A 127 3.37 -0.87 9.99
CA ALA A 127 2.53 -1.17 8.84
C ALA A 127 3.15 -0.55 7.59
N ILE A 128 3.31 -1.34 6.54
CA ILE A 128 3.72 -0.86 5.23
C ILE A 128 2.48 -0.24 4.57
N THR A 129 2.53 1.06 4.28
CA THR A 129 1.41 1.80 3.67
C THR A 129 1.64 2.11 2.20
N ASN A 130 2.89 2.14 1.77
CA ASN A 130 3.28 2.21 0.36
C ASN A 130 4.60 1.47 0.17
N LEU A 131 4.69 0.66 -0.88
CA LEU A 131 5.91 0.00 -1.31
C LEU A 131 5.90 -0.08 -2.84
N SER A 132 6.90 0.54 -3.46
CA SER A 132 7.15 0.49 -4.89
C SER A 132 8.64 0.27 -5.18
N GLU A 133 9.03 0.27 -6.45
CA GLU A 133 10.45 0.18 -6.81
C GLU A 133 11.29 1.37 -6.30
N THR A 134 10.66 2.51 -5.99
CA THR A 134 11.37 3.76 -5.66
C THR A 134 10.95 4.37 -4.32
N GLU A 135 9.81 3.98 -3.76
CA GLU A 135 9.24 4.59 -2.56
C GLU A 135 8.85 3.54 -1.52
N LEU A 136 9.08 3.87 -0.25
CA LEU A 136 8.65 3.08 0.90
C LEU A 136 8.08 4.01 1.96
N SER A 137 6.85 3.73 2.39
CA SER A 137 6.19 4.43 3.50
C SER A 137 5.75 3.43 4.56
N MET A 138 6.03 3.76 5.82
CA MET A 138 5.75 2.89 6.96
C MET A 138 5.19 3.69 8.13
N ILE A 139 4.21 3.13 8.83
CA ILE A 139 3.67 3.69 10.08
C ILE A 139 4.16 2.86 11.25
N TYR A 140 4.79 3.49 12.24
CA TYR A 140 5.19 2.83 13.48
C TYR A 140 3.96 2.52 14.35
N LEU A 141 3.74 1.23 14.64
CA LEU A 141 2.51 0.75 15.27
C LEU A 141 2.49 0.91 16.79
N SER A 142 3.66 0.99 17.44
CA SER A 142 3.76 1.18 18.90
C SER A 142 3.80 2.65 19.30
N GLY A 143 3.70 3.59 18.36
CA GLY A 143 3.83 5.02 18.61
C GLY A 143 3.17 5.88 17.54
N ASN A 144 3.59 7.15 17.45
CA ASN A 144 3.12 8.08 16.43
C ASN A 144 4.31 8.48 15.57
N GLY A 145 4.56 7.75 14.49
CA GLY A 145 5.65 8.04 13.56
C GLY A 145 5.35 7.47 12.18
N VAL A 146 5.57 8.28 11.16
CA VAL A 146 5.58 7.86 9.76
C VAL A 146 7.03 7.94 9.30
N LEU A 147 7.50 6.91 8.62
CA LEU A 147 8.79 6.91 7.98
C LEU A 147 8.58 6.82 6.48
N GLU A 148 9.17 7.76 5.77
CA GLU A 148 9.11 7.84 4.31
C GLU A 148 10.53 7.75 3.76
N PHE A 149 10.72 6.91 2.76
CA PHE A 149 12.00 6.68 2.14
C PHE A 149 11.90 6.70 0.62
N ARG A 150 13.00 7.09 0.00
CA ARG A 150 13.27 6.84 -1.42
C ARG A 150 14.35 5.77 -1.56
N ARG A 151 14.24 4.92 -2.57
CA ARG A 151 15.29 3.93 -2.86
C ARG A 151 16.54 4.63 -3.37
N ILE A 152 17.70 4.22 -2.86
CA ILE A 152 19.01 4.69 -3.29
C ILE A 152 19.90 3.50 -3.67
N ASN A 153 19.79 3.08 -4.94
CA ASN A 153 20.54 1.99 -5.57
C ASN A 153 20.30 0.59 -4.98
#